data_AF-A0A378MDC8-F1
#
_entry.id   AF-A0A378MDC8-F1
#
_cell.length_a   1.000
_cell.length_b   1.000
_cell.length_c   1.000
_cell.angle_alpha   90.00
_cell.angle_beta   90.00
_cell.angle_gamma   90.00
#
_symmetry.space_group_name_H-M   'P 1'
#
loop_
_entity.id
_entity.type
_entity.pdbx_description
1 polymer ?
#
loop_
_entity_poly.entity_id
_entity_poly.type
_entity_poly.pdbx_seq_one_letter_code
_entity_poly.pdbx_strand_id
1 'polypeptide(L)' 'MATIKDIAEKAGVSAATVSRVLNFDNTLSTSDETKKRIFEVAESLHYTKHKQKKQKSMPRSHLSNGILNKKS' A
#
# COMPACT_ATOMS: atom_id res chain seq x y z
N MET A 1 -5.64 -14.00 -4.42
CA MET A 1 -6.38 -13.09 -3.52
C MET A 1 -6.28 -11.70 -4.10
N ALA A 2 -7.41 -11.03 -4.33
CA ALA A 2 -7.39 -9.67 -4.87
C ALA A 2 -6.59 -8.74 -3.95
N THR A 3 -5.84 -7.82 -4.55
CA THR A 3 -4.98 -6.87 -3.86
C THR A 3 -5.39 -5.44 -4.21
N ILE A 4 -4.91 -4.47 -3.42
CA ILE A 4 -5.05 -3.04 -3.73
C ILE A 4 -4.52 -2.71 -5.13
N LYS A 5 -3.47 -3.42 -5.60
CA LYS A 5 -2.87 -3.21 -6.93
C LYS A 5 -3.84 -3.63 -8.04
N ASP A 6 -4.45 -4.79 -7.91
CA ASP A 6 -5.41 -5.30 -8.91
C ASP A 6 -6.61 -4.34 -9.07
N ILE A 7 -7.08 -3.77 -7.96
CA ILE A 7 -8.15 -2.76 -7.98
C ILE A 7 -7.67 -1.49 -8.68
N ALA A 8 -6.46 -1.04 -8.37
CA ALA A 8 -5.88 0.18 -8.94
C ALA A 8 -5.74 0.10 -10.47
N GLU A 9 -5.26 -1.04 -10.97
CA GLU A 9 -5.11 -1.29 -12.41
C GLU A 9 -6.46 -1.28 -13.14
N LYS A 10 -7.48 -1.94 -12.57
CA LYS A 10 -8.83 -1.98 -13.18
C LYS A 10 -9.58 -0.65 -13.07
N ALA A 11 -9.39 0.08 -11.97
CA ALA A 11 -9.99 1.39 -11.74
C ALA A 11 -9.27 2.52 -12.48
N GLY A 12 -8.05 2.29 -12.99
CA GLY A 12 -7.25 3.30 -13.70
C GLY A 12 -6.69 4.39 -12.79
N VAL A 13 -6.39 4.06 -11.53
CA VAL A 13 -5.90 5.00 -10.51
C VAL A 13 -4.67 4.45 -9.79
N SER A 14 -4.05 5.26 -8.94
CA SER A 14 -2.93 4.78 -8.12
C SER A 14 -3.37 3.87 -6.98
N ALA A 15 -2.52 2.92 -6.58
CA ALA A 15 -2.72 2.09 -5.40
C ALA A 15 -2.89 2.92 -4.11
N ALA A 16 -2.24 4.08 -4.02
CA ALA A 16 -2.39 5.00 -2.90
C ALA A 16 -3.79 5.65 -2.86
N THR A 17 -4.38 5.95 -4.03
CA THR A 17 -5.75 6.43 -4.14
C THR A 17 -6.74 5.36 -3.69
N VAL A 18 -6.62 4.13 -4.22
CA VAL A 18 -7.47 3.00 -3.79
C VAL A 18 -7.37 2.75 -2.30
N SER A 19 -6.15 2.71 -1.74
CA SER A 19 -5.94 2.51 -0.31
C SER A 19 -6.66 3.58 0.51
N ARG A 20 -6.51 4.86 0.15
CA ARG A 20 -7.16 5.96 0.87
C ARG A 20 -8.68 5.94 0.74
N VAL A 21 -9.22 5.66 -0.45
CA VAL A 21 -10.68 5.52 -0.67
C VAL A 21 -11.26 4.37 0.14
N LEU A 22 -10.67 3.18 0.08
CA LEU A 22 -11.14 2.00 0.83
C LEU A 22 -10.90 2.12 2.35
N ASN A 23 -10.10 3.08 2.78
CA ASN A 23 -9.92 3.45 4.19
C ASN A 23 -10.78 4.65 4.61
N PHE A 24 -11.64 5.18 3.73
CA PHE A 24 -12.49 6.35 3.98
C PHE A 24 -11.70 7.58 4.46
N ASP A 25 -10.57 7.86 3.80
CA ASP A 25 -9.76 9.05 4.06
C ASP A 25 -10.51 10.33 3.62
N ASN A 26 -11.05 11.07 4.59
CA ASN A 26 -11.79 12.32 4.37
C ASN A 26 -10.93 13.48 3.84
N THR A 27 -9.59 13.37 3.90
CA THR A 27 -8.68 14.41 3.38
C THR A 27 -8.40 14.22 1.88
N LEU A 28 -8.73 13.06 1.32
CA LEU A 28 -8.56 12.78 -0.09
C LEU A 28 -9.69 13.44 -0.91
N SER A 29 -9.34 14.47 -1.66
CA SER A 29 -10.23 14.99 -2.72
C SER A 29 -10.14 14.09 -3.95
N THR A 30 -11.25 13.41 -4.28
CA THR A 30 -11.38 12.53 -5.44
C THR A 30 -12.83 12.58 -5.91
N SER A 31 -13.05 12.52 -7.23
CA SER A 31 -14.41 12.57 -7.78
C SER A 31 -15.24 11.38 -7.33
N ASP A 32 -16.54 11.59 -7.16
CA ASP A 32 -17.45 10.52 -6.74
C ASP A 32 -17.53 9.40 -7.79
N GLU A 33 -17.34 9.73 -9.07
CA GLU A 33 -17.17 8.74 -10.14
C GLU A 33 -15.98 7.81 -9.89
N THR A 34 -14.83 8.37 -9.51
CA THR A 34 -13.63 7.59 -9.21
C THR A 34 -13.84 6.72 -7.97
N LYS A 35 -14.48 7.25 -6.92
CA LYS A 35 -14.82 6.47 -5.73
C LYS A 35 -15.74 5.29 -6.09
N LYS A 36 -16.81 5.57 -6.84
CA LYS A 36 -17.77 4.56 -7.29
C LYS A 36 -17.07 3.43 -8.06
N ARG A 37 -16.23 3.78 -9.05
CA ARG A 37 -15.46 2.79 -9.82
C ARG A 37 -14.54 1.95 -8.94
N ILE A 38 -13.87 2.54 -7.95
CA ILE A 38 -13.02 1.80 -7.00
C ILE A 38 -13.85 0.79 -6.20
N PHE A 39 -15.02 1.17 -5.70
CA PHE A 39 -15.90 0.28 -4.93
C PHE A 39 -16.47 -0.84 -5.81
N GLU A 40 -16.95 -0.55 -7.01
CA GLU A 40 -17.48 -1.55 -7.95
C GLU A 40 -16.43 -2.59 -8.33
N VAL A 41 -15.19 -2.16 -8.61
CA VAL A 41 -14.07 -3.05 -8.91
C VAL A 41 -13.70 -3.90 -7.69
N ALA A 42 -13.64 -3.30 -6.50
CA ALA A 42 -13.34 -4.02 -5.26
C ALA A 42 -14.38 -5.10 -4.97
N GLU A 43 -15.66 -4.79 -5.16
CA GLU A 43 -16.78 -5.72 -5.00
C GLU A 43 -16.73 -6.85 -6.03
N SER A 44 -16.52 -6.52 -7.31
CA SER A 44 -16.39 -7.50 -8.40
C SER A 44 -15.23 -8.46 -8.17
N LEU A 45 -14.13 -7.97 -7.60
CA LEU A 45 -12.96 -8.78 -7.25
C LEU A 45 -13.10 -9.53 -5.93
N HIS A 46 -14.22 -9.37 -5.23
CA HIS A 46 -14.46 -9.92 -3.89
C HIS A 46 -13.29 -9.55 -2.95
N TYR A 47 -12.80 -8.31 -3.08
CA TYR A 47 -11.68 -7.83 -2.29
C TYR A 47 -12.10 -7.75 -0.83
N THR A 48 -11.36 -8.46 0.01
CA THR A 48 -11.46 -8.32 1.45
C THR A 48 -10.17 -7.75 1.99
N LYS A 49 -10.30 -6.81 2.93
CA LYS A 49 -9.16 -6.15 3.56
C LYS A 49 -8.50 -7.13 4.52
N HIS A 50 -7.56 -7.93 4.02
CA HIS A 50 -6.72 -8.74 4.89
C HIS A 50 -5.83 -7.81 5.71
N LYS A 51 -5.99 -7.83 7.05
CA LYS A 51 -5.01 -7.27 7.98
C LYS A 51 -3.72 -8.07 7.76
N GLN A 52 -2.87 -7.60 6.85
CA GLN A 52 -1.50 -8.08 6.76
C GLN A 52 -0.91 -7.87 8.15
N LYS A 53 -0.59 -8.97 8.86
CA LYS A 53 0.19 -8.91 10.09
C LYS A 53 1.43 -8.11 9.71
N LYS A 54 1.57 -6.89 10.26
CA LYS A 54 2.79 -6.09 10.13
C LYS A 54 3.93 -7.05 10.47
N GLN A 55 4.63 -7.57 9.47
CA GLN A 55 5.91 -8.19 9.73
C GLN A 55 6.70 -7.02 10.30
N LYS A 56 6.97 -7.06 11.62
CA LYS A 56 7.89 -6.14 12.26
C LYS A 56 9.14 -6.19 11.42
N SER A 57 9.36 -5.19 10.59
CA SER A 57 10.66 -4.96 9.97
C SER A 57 11.61 -4.89 11.15
N MET A 58 12.42 -5.94 11.32
CA MET A 58 13.43 -6.01 12.35
C MET A 58 14.20 -4.68 12.31
N PRO A 59 14.41 -4.01 13.46
CA PRO A 59 15.18 -2.78 13.48
C PRO A 59 16.54 -3.11 12.85
N ARG A 60 16.93 -2.34 11.83
CA ARG A 60 18.29 -2.38 11.28
C ARG A 60 19.24 -1.86 12.36
N SER A 61 19.60 -2.70 13.33
CA SER A 61 20.76 -2.50 14.18
C SER A 61 21.86 -3.45 13.71
N HIS A 62 23.09 -2.92 13.65
CA HIS A 62 24.36 -3.56 13.25
C HIS A 62 24.72 -3.50 11.76
N LEU A 63 25.23 -2.34 11.34
CA LEU A 63 26.43 -2.28 10.51
C LEU A 63 27.48 -1.48 11.29
N SER A 64 28.15 -2.16 12.22
CA SER A 64 29.40 -1.71 12.83
C SER A 64 30.50 -1.84 11.79
N ASN A 65 30.82 -0.75 11.09
CA ASN A 65 32.00 -0.69 10.23
C ASN A 65 33.26 -0.46 11.09
N GLY A 66 33.77 -1.55 11.66
CA GLY A 66 35.17 -1.63 12.05
C GLY A 66 36.01 -1.89 10.81
N ILE A 67 36.52 -0.83 10.17
CA ILE A 67 37.63 -0.96 9.21
C ILE A 67 38.88 -0.42 9.90
N LEU A 68 39.69 -1.38 10.33
CA LEU A 68 41.04 -1.25 10.83
C LEU A 68 41.91 -0.59 9.73
N ASN A 69 42.22 0.70 9.88
CA ASN A 69 43.24 1.32 9.03
C ASN A 69 44.64 0.87 9.50
N LYS A 70 45.17 -0.16 8.83
CA LYS A 70 46.62 -0.35 8.62
C LYS A 70 47.15 0.77 7.72
N LYS A 71 48.33 1.29 8.05
CA LYS A 71 49.34 2.05 7.26
C LYS A 71 49.92 3.14 8.19
N SER A 72 51.22 3.38 8.32
CA SER A 72 52.48 2.78 7.90
C SER A 72 53.54 3.40 8.80
#